data_AF-A0A7J2VAQ8-F1
#
_entry.id   AF-A0A7J2VAQ8-F1
#
_cell.length_a   1.000
_cell.length_b   1.000
_cell.length_c   1.000
_cell.angle_alpha   90.00
_cell.angle_beta   90.00
_cell.angle_gamma   90.00
#
_symmetry.space_group_name_H-M   'P 1'
#
loop_
_entity.id
_entity.type
_entity.pdbx_description
1 polymer ?
#
loop_
_entity_poly.entity_id
_entity_poly.type
_entity_poly.pdbx_seq_one_letter_code
_entity_poly.pdbx_strand_id
1 'polypeptide(L)' 'MSSKSRGKPFKACRSCRALVDKEVEVCPVCGSRDFTDEWSGVVVILNPEESEIAKLLNLKNKGRFVVKIE' A
#
# COMPACT_ATOMS: atom_id res chain seq x y z
N MET A 1 -29.98 8.08 -8.38
CA MET A 1 -29.33 6.76 -8.33
C MET A 1 -27.84 7.00 -8.18
N SER A 2 -27.33 7.04 -6.94
CA SER A 2 -25.90 7.32 -6.71
C SER A 2 -25.11 6.10 -7.15
N SER A 3 -24.37 6.23 -8.26
CA SER A 3 -23.43 5.21 -8.69
C SER A 3 -22.37 5.11 -7.59
N LYS A 4 -22.51 4.11 -6.71
CA LYS A 4 -21.38 3.67 -5.89
C LYS A 4 -20.32 3.22 -6.89
N SER A 5 -19.40 4.12 -7.22
CA SER A 5 -18.21 3.78 -7.99
C SER A 5 -17.58 2.59 -7.28
N ARG A 6 -17.22 1.56 -8.05
CA ARG A 6 -16.43 0.43 -7.56
C ARG A 6 -15.02 0.97 -7.27
N GLY A 7 -14.88 1.75 -6.20
CA GLY A 7 -13.60 2.27 -5.73
C GLY A 7 -12.69 1.12 -5.34
N LYS A 8 -11.37 1.33 -5.41
CA LYS A 8 -10.40 0.30 -5.00
C LYS A 8 -10.69 -0.12 -3.55
N PRO A 9 -10.65 -1.42 -3.22
CA PRO A 9 -11.02 -1.91 -1.90
C PRO A 9 -10.03 -1.52 -0.81
N PHE A 10 -8.83 -1.08 -1.18
CA PHE A 10 -7.76 -0.69 -0.27
C PHE A 10 -7.32 0.76 -0.51
N LYS A 11 -6.73 1.35 0.51
CA LYS A 11 -6.03 2.65 0.43
C LYS A 11 -4.53 2.45 0.64
N ALA A 12 -3.72 3.34 0.07
CA ALA A 12 -2.27 3.28 0.16
C ALA A 12 -1.75 4.34 1.13
N CYS A 13 -0.80 3.97 1.99
CA CYS A 13 -0.08 4.93 2.82
C CYS A 13 0.86 5.77 1.95
N ARG A 14 0.74 7.10 1.98
CA ARG A 14 1.62 7.96 1.18
C ARG A 14 3.08 7.90 1.62
N SER A 15 3.31 7.67 2.92
CA SER A 15 4.64 7.69 3.52
C SER A 15 5.46 6.43 3.22
N CYS A 16 4.84 5.25 3.20
CA CYS A 16 5.56 3.97 3.04
C CYS A 16 5.00 3.04 1.96
N ARG A 17 3.98 3.49 1.21
CA ARG A 17 3.33 2.74 0.12
C ARG A 17 2.60 1.46 0.54
N ALA A 18 2.47 1.18 1.83
CA ALA A 18 1.73 0.03 2.32
C ALA A 18 0.26 0.12 1.90
N LEU A 19 -0.28 -0.99 1.38
CA LEU A 19 -1.67 -1.12 0.98
C LEU A 19 -2.46 -1.72 2.14
N VAL A 20 -3.47 -1.02 2.63
CA VAL A 20 -4.24 -1.36 3.84
C VAL A 20 -5.74 -1.25 3.60
N ASP A 21 -6.53 -1.90 4.46
CA ASP A 21 -7.99 -1.78 4.46
C ASP A 21 -8.44 -0.33 4.74
N LYS A 22 -9.63 0.03 4.28
CA LYS A 22 -10.10 1.41 4.36
C LYS A 22 -10.35 1.89 5.79
N GLU A 23 -10.68 0.96 6.69
CA GLU A 23 -10.96 1.21 8.09
C GLU A 23 -9.68 1.50 8.91
N VAL A 24 -8.49 1.25 8.36
CA VAL A 24 -7.22 1.46 9.08
C VAL A 24 -6.93 2.96 9.27
N GLU A 25 -6.96 3.45 10.50
CA GLU A 25 -6.69 4.87 10.80
C GLU A 25 -5.19 5.21 10.91
N VAL A 26 -4.37 4.25 11.34
CA VAL A 26 -2.93 4.41 11.55
C VAL A 26 -2.19 3.29 10.81
N CYS A 27 -1.21 3.66 9.99
CA CYS A 27 -0.48 2.70 9.18
C CYS A 27 0.30 1.73 10.08
N PRO A 28 0.06 0.40 9.99
CA PRO A 28 0.74 -0.59 10.83
C PRO A 28 2.22 -0.76 10.48
N VAL A 29 2.66 -0.22 9.33
CA VAL A 29 4.04 -0.34 8.85
C VAL A 29 4.92 0.83 9.31
N CYS A 30 4.37 2.06 9.36
CA CYS A 30 5.17 3.26 9.65
C CYS A 30 4.54 4.24 10.64
N GLY A 31 3.32 3.99 11.14
CA GLY A 31 2.61 4.88 12.07
C GLY A 31 1.99 6.13 11.45
N SER A 32 2.16 6.37 10.14
CA SER A 32 1.55 7.51 9.45
C SER A 32 0.02 7.40 9.40
N ARG A 33 -0.65 8.55 9.36
CA ARG A 33 -2.11 8.68 9.13
C ARG A 33 -2.44 9.22 7.73
N ASP A 34 -1.42 9.41 6.89
CA ASP A 34 -1.57 9.96 5.54
C ASP A 34 -1.78 8.84 4.51
N PHE A 35 -2.98 8.83 3.92
CA PHE A 35 -3.44 7.80 2.98
C PHE A 35 -4.07 8.39 1.71
N THR A 36 -3.98 7.65 0.61
CA THR A 36 -4.58 7.96 -0.68
C THR A 36 -5.43 6.79 -1.21
N ASP A 37 -6.55 7.09 -1.87
CA ASP A 37 -7.30 6.14 -2.69
C ASP A 37 -6.79 6.12 -4.15
N GLU A 38 -5.94 7.08 -4.52
CA GLU A 38 -5.33 7.23 -5.84
C GLU A 38 -3.93 6.61 -5.85
N TRP A 39 -3.87 5.34 -6.25
CA TRP A 39 -2.64 4.57 -6.37
C TRP A 39 -2.73 3.57 -7.53
N SER A 40 -1.62 3.14 -8.10
CA SER A 40 -1.61 2.18 -9.19
C SER A 40 -0.48 1.15 -9.04
N GLY A 41 -0.76 -0.07 -9.53
CA GLY A 41 0.11 -1.23 -9.39
C GLY A 41 0.16 -1.78 -7.96
N VAL A 42 0.24 -3.10 -7.84
CA VAL A 42 0.38 -3.80 -6.55
C VAL A 42 1.58 -4.72 -6.62
N VAL A 43 2.40 -4.68 -5.57
CA VAL A 43 3.48 -5.63 -5.32
C VAL A 43 3.21 -6.31 -3.98
N VAL A 44 3.37 -7.63 -3.97
CA VAL A 44 3.25 -8.43 -2.74
C VAL A 44 4.63 -8.99 -2.43
N ILE A 45 5.20 -8.57 -1.30
CA ILE A 45 6.48 -9.06 -0.80
C ILE A 45 6.22 -10.18 0.20
N LEU A 46 6.61 -11.41 -0.15
CA LEU A 46 6.47 -12.59 0.71
C LEU A 46 7.70 -12.76 1.61
N ASN A 47 8.89 -12.70 1.03
CA ASN A 47 10.18 -12.75 1.73
C ASN A 47 11.05 -11.54 1.32
N PRO A 48 11.17 -10.49 2.16
CA PRO A 48 11.98 -9.32 1.86
C PRO A 48 13.48 -9.63 1.69
N GLU A 49 14.01 -10.63 2.37
CA GLU A 49 15.46 -10.94 2.36
C GLU A 49 15.91 -11.58 1.04
N GLU A 50 15.05 -12.40 0.46
CA GLU A 50 15.30 -13.10 -0.81
C GLU A 50 14.74 -12.36 -2.03
N SER A 51 13.87 -11.36 -1.83
CA SER A 51 13.24 -10.64 -2.94
C SER A 51 14.12 -9.50 -3.46
N GLU A 52 14.59 -9.63 -4.69
CA GLU A 52 15.26 -8.54 -5.41
C GLU A 52 14.36 -7.31 -5.58
N ILE A 53 13.06 -7.53 -5.82
CA ILE A 53 12.06 -6.45 -5.90
C ILE A 53 11.96 -5.71 -4.57
N ALA A 54 11.95 -6.42 -3.43
CA ALA A 54 11.92 -5.79 -2.12
C ALA A 54 13.17 -4.92 -1.90
N LYS A 55 14.35 -5.43 -2.26
CA LYS A 55 15.61 -4.68 -2.18
C LYS A 55 15.60 -3.43 -3.06
N LEU A 56 15.16 -3.56 -4.32
CA LEU A 56 15.06 -2.44 -5.26
C LEU A 56 14.12 -1.34 -4.75
N LEU A 57 13.01 -1.74 -4.12
CA LEU A 57 12.01 -0.83 -3.56
C LEU A 57 12.29 -0.41 -2.11
N ASN A 58 13.43 -0.82 -1.53
CA ASN A 58 13.79 -0.63 -0.13
C ASN A 58 12.70 -1.07 0.88
N LEU A 59 11.94 -2.11 0.54
CA LEU A 59 10.90 -2.68 1.37
C LEU A 59 11.51 -3.71 2.33
N LYS A 60 11.47 -3.41 3.62
CA LYS A 60 12.01 -4.28 4.67
C LYS A 60 10.97 -5.22 5.28
N ASN A 61 9.69 -4.98 5.02
CA ASN A 61 8.58 -5.70 5.61
C ASN A 61 7.86 -6.53 4.56
N LYS A 62 7.42 -7.74 4.94
CA LYS A 62 6.47 -8.52 4.14
C LYS A 62 5.12 -7.82 4.13
N GLY A 63 4.38 -7.92 3.02
CA GLY A 63 3.08 -7.28 2.89
C GLY A 63 2.74 -6.87 1.47
N ARG A 64 1.66 -6.09 1.34
CA ARG A 64 1.18 -5.54 0.07
C ARG A 64 1.56 -4.07 0.01
N PHE A 65 2.14 -3.66 -1.10
CA PHE A 65 2.57 -2.29 -1.35
C PHE A 65 2.11 -1.84 -2.73
N VAL A 66 1.99 -0.54 -2.92
CA VAL A 66 1.70 0.05 -4.23
C VAL A 66 2.98 0.44 -4.94
N VAL A 67 2.97 0.31 -6.27
CA VAL A 67 4.12 0.69 -7.10
C VAL A 67 4.19 2.21 -7.23
N LYS A 68 3.04 2.84 -7.48
CA LYS A 68 2.92 4.28 -7.69
C LYS A 68 1.75 4.88 -6.89
N ILE A 69 1.98 6.07 -6.36
CA ILE A 69 0.98 6.97 -5.79
C ILE A 69 0.76 8.10 -6.79
N GLU A 70 -0.50 8.48 -7.02
CA GLU A 70 -0.85 9.72 -7.74
C GLU A 70 -1.06 10.88 -6.76
#